data_AF-A0AAU4KJF9-F1
#
_entry.id   AF-A0AAU4KJF9-F1
#
_cell.length_a   1.000
_cell.length_b   1.000
_cell.length_c   1.000
_cell.angle_alpha   90.00
_cell.angle_beta   90.00
_cell.angle_gamma   90.00
#
_symmetry.space_group_name_H-M   'P 1'
#
loop_
_entity.id
_entity.type
_entity.pdbx_description
1 polymer ?
#
loop_
_entity_poly.entity_id
_entity_poly.type
_entity_poly.pdbx_seq_one_letter_code
_entity_poly.pdbx_strand_id
1 'polypeptide(L)'
;MAIDELGDIICSSGFVVGEATAPTVPFLLELVGAPDVPCKAELMDLLESICQAEQWHSAAAASGWKNTSFQEQPAWEVAARAAVRAGRPIIEGLASSVRPEEAEAARSLLRTMDEAAPFPEL
;
A
#
# COMPACT_ATOMS: atom_id res chain seq x y z
N MET A 1 30.20 -3.13 2.03
CA MET A 1 29.12 -3.20 1.02
C MET A 1 27.83 -3.04 1.78
N ALA A 2 27.24 -1.85 1.79
CA ALA A 2 26.01 -1.63 2.57
C ALA A 2 25.25 -0.35 2.20
N ILE A 3 25.94 0.72 1.75
CA ILE A 3 25.29 2.03 1.56
C ILE A 3 25.44 2.54 0.12
N ASP A 4 26.63 2.46 -0.49
CA ASP A 4 26.81 2.97 -1.86
C ASP A 4 26.07 2.12 -2.91
N GLU A 5 26.14 0.80 -2.76
CA GLU A 5 25.40 -0.16 -3.60
C GLU A 5 23.87 -0.03 -3.43
N LEU A 6 23.43 0.26 -2.19
CA LEU A 6 22.03 0.56 -1.90
C LEU A 6 21.65 1.89 -2.57
N GLY A 7 22.47 2.93 -2.44
CA GLY A 7 22.28 4.24 -3.08
C GLY A 7 22.16 4.14 -4.60
N ASP A 8 22.99 3.32 -5.24
CA ASP A 8 22.93 3.08 -6.69
C ASP A 8 21.63 2.36 -7.09
N ILE A 9 21.13 1.43 -6.29
CA ILE A 9 19.83 0.76 -6.52
C ILE A 9 18.68 1.76 -6.33
N ILE A 10 18.74 2.62 -5.32
CA ILE A 10 17.74 3.68 -5.06
C ILE A 10 17.68 4.68 -6.23
N CYS A 11 18.85 5.14 -6.69
CA CYS A 11 18.95 6.11 -7.79
C CYS A 11 18.62 5.51 -9.17
N SER A 12 18.96 4.24 -9.41
CA SER A 12 18.63 3.55 -10.67
C SER A 12 17.17 3.06 -10.75
N SER A 13 16.56 2.72 -9.60
CA SER A 13 15.17 2.23 -9.54
C SER A 13 14.14 3.34 -9.37
N GLY A 14 14.56 4.56 -9.03
CA GLY A 14 13.70 5.75 -8.91
C GLY A 14 12.68 5.72 -7.77
N PHE A 15 12.51 4.59 -7.06
CA PHE A 15 11.56 4.46 -5.97
C PHE A 15 11.90 3.22 -5.12
N VAL A 16 12.48 3.41 -3.95
CA VAL A 16 12.73 2.36 -2.92
C VAL A 16 11.43 1.84 -2.30
N VAL A 17 10.32 2.49 -2.60
CA VAL A 17 9.11 2.35 -1.79
C VAL A 17 8.36 1.06 -2.14
N GLY A 18 8.54 0.43 -3.30
CA GLY A 18 7.81 -0.79 -3.67
C GLY A 18 8.09 -1.98 -2.74
N GLU A 19 9.34 -2.42 -2.65
CA GLU A 19 9.74 -3.57 -1.82
C GLU A 19 9.48 -3.34 -0.32
N ALA A 20 9.64 -2.09 0.14
CA ALA A 20 9.45 -1.73 1.55
C ALA A 20 7.98 -1.48 1.94
N THR A 21 7.05 -1.29 1.00
CA THR A 21 5.65 -0.95 1.32
C THR A 21 4.97 -2.11 2.04
N ALA A 22 4.99 -3.31 1.45
CA ALA A 22 4.34 -4.49 2.03
C ALA A 22 4.78 -4.78 3.48
N PRO A 23 6.08 -4.80 3.83
CA PRO A 23 6.51 -5.00 5.22
C PRO A 23 6.21 -3.81 6.15
N THR A 24 5.96 -2.61 5.61
CA THR A 24 5.60 -1.43 6.42
C THR A 24 4.11 -1.39 6.77
N VAL A 25 3.24 -1.99 5.95
CA VAL A 25 1.78 -1.96 6.17
C VAL A 25 1.34 -2.48 7.55
N PRO A 26 1.86 -3.58 8.11
CA PRO A 26 1.52 -4.01 9.46
C PRO A 26 1.77 -2.93 10.52
N PHE A 27 2.90 -2.22 10.44
CA PHE A 27 3.20 -1.12 11.35
C PHE A 27 2.22 0.05 11.19
N LEU A 28 1.83 0.39 9.96
CA LEU A 28 0.80 1.41 9.74
C LEU A 28 -0.54 0.99 10.35
N LEU A 29 -0.94 -0.26 10.20
CA LEU A 29 -2.18 -0.80 10.79
C LEU A 29 -2.15 -0.76 12.33
N GLU A 30 -1.00 -1.09 12.94
CA GLU A 30 -0.80 -0.95 14.39
C GLU A 30 -0.96 0.51 14.84
N LEU A 31 -0.38 1.45 14.10
CA LEU A 31 -0.51 2.89 14.42
C LEU A 31 -1.97 3.36 14.33
N VAL A 32 -2.73 2.98 13.29
CA VAL A 32 -4.14 3.41 13.18
C VAL A 32 -4.99 2.78 14.28
N GLY A 33 -4.69 1.53 14.69
CA GLY A 33 -5.38 0.86 15.79
C GLY A 33 -5.06 1.40 17.19
N ALA A 34 -3.97 2.15 17.36
CA ALA A 34 -3.58 2.71 18.65
C ALA A 34 -4.47 3.90 19.07
N PRO A 35 -4.77 4.10 20.36
CA PRO A 35 -5.74 5.13 20.79
C PRO A 35 -5.30 6.58 20.49
N ASP A 36 -4.03 6.93 20.74
CA ASP A 36 -3.57 8.33 20.83
C ASP A 36 -2.73 8.81 19.63
N VAL A 37 -2.88 8.19 18.46
CA VAL A 37 -2.17 8.64 17.25
C VAL A 37 -2.87 9.87 16.65
N PRO A 38 -2.18 11.03 16.52
CA PRO A 38 -2.82 12.27 16.05
C PRO A 38 -3.12 12.28 14.56
N CYS A 39 -2.41 11.47 13.76
CA CYS A 39 -2.48 11.45 12.28
C CYS A 39 -3.20 10.21 11.70
N LYS A 40 -4.24 9.72 12.38
CA LYS A 40 -4.96 8.49 11.97
C LYS A 40 -5.65 8.61 10.63
N ALA A 41 -6.26 9.76 10.33
CA ALA A 41 -6.93 9.98 9.06
C ALA A 41 -5.92 9.90 7.90
N GLU A 42 -4.77 10.57 8.05
CA GLU A 42 -3.70 10.56 7.07
C GLU A 42 -3.07 9.18 6.89
N LEU A 43 -2.97 8.39 7.97
CA LEU A 43 -2.54 7.00 7.89
C LEU A 43 -3.55 6.11 7.16
N MET A 44 -4.85 6.37 7.32
CA MET A 44 -5.91 5.68 6.55
C MET A 44 -5.88 6.08 5.08
N ASP A 45 -5.68 7.35 4.75
CA ASP A 45 -5.50 7.82 3.38
C ASP A 45 -4.27 7.20 2.71
N LEU A 46 -3.18 7.01 3.47
CA LEU A 46 -1.99 6.31 3.01
C LEU A 46 -2.28 4.83 2.72
N LEU A 47 -3.00 4.14 3.62
CA LEU A 47 -3.43 2.76 3.39
C LEU A 47 -4.37 2.64 2.18
N GLU A 48 -5.24 3.63 1.95
CA GLU A 48 -6.10 3.70 0.78
C GLU A 48 -5.29 3.86 -0.51
N SER A 49 -4.31 4.77 -0.51
CA SER A 49 -3.38 4.98 -1.62
C SER A 49 -2.59 3.71 -1.96
N ILE A 50 -2.12 2.98 -0.95
CA ILE A 50 -1.45 1.69 -1.13
C ILE A 50 -2.42 0.64 -1.71
N CYS A 51 -3.67 0.63 -1.27
CA CYS A 51 -4.68 -0.32 -1.76
C CYS A 51 -5.08 -0.08 -3.23
N GLN A 52 -4.94 1.16 -3.72
CA GLN A 52 -5.26 1.56 -5.09
C GLN A 52 -4.05 1.56 -6.03
N ALA A 53 -2.82 1.36 -5.52
CA ALA A 53 -1.62 1.42 -6.32
C ALA A 53 -1.63 0.35 -7.44
N GLU A 54 -1.54 0.82 -8.70
CA GLU A 54 -1.50 -0.03 -9.92
C GLU A 54 -0.51 0.49 -10.98
N GLN A 55 0.35 1.44 -10.60
CA GLN A 55 1.26 2.13 -11.49
C GLN A 55 2.27 1.18 -12.15
N TRP A 56 2.76 0.18 -11.40
CA TRP A 56 3.72 -0.79 -11.89
C TRP A 56 3.06 -1.84 -12.78
N HIS A 57 1.87 -2.34 -12.42
CA HIS A 57 1.09 -3.20 -13.32
C HIS A 57 0.74 -2.49 -14.64
N SER A 58 0.31 -1.23 -14.57
CA SER A 58 -0.05 -0.44 -15.75
C SER A 58 1.15 -0.25 -16.69
N ALA A 59 2.32 0.09 -16.13
CA ALA A 59 3.53 0.29 -16.92
C ALA A 59 4.16 -1.04 -17.41
N ALA A 60 4.02 -2.15 -16.68
CA ALA A 60 4.39 -3.48 -17.15
C ALA A 60 3.55 -3.90 -18.37
N ALA A 61 2.22 -3.75 -18.30
CA ALA A 61 1.30 -4.05 -19.39
C ALA A 61 1.59 -3.20 -20.65
N ALA A 62 1.94 -1.93 -20.49
CA ALA A 62 2.26 -1.03 -21.61
C ALA A 62 3.62 -1.30 -22.28
N SER A 63 4.59 -1.88 -21.56
CA SER A 63 5.97 -2.03 -22.03
C SER A 63 6.31 -3.40 -22.63
N GLY A 64 5.37 -4.35 -22.62
CA GLY A 64 5.56 -5.68 -23.22
C GLY A 64 6.65 -6.52 -22.52
N TRP A 65 6.85 -6.28 -21.22
CA TRP A 65 7.60 -7.13 -20.28
C TRP A 65 9.07 -7.45 -20.60
N LYS A 66 9.79 -6.56 -21.30
CA LYS A 66 11.20 -6.84 -21.66
C LYS A 66 12.24 -6.54 -20.58
N ASN A 67 11.86 -5.95 -19.45
CA ASN A 67 12.80 -5.58 -18.39
C ASN A 67 12.52 -6.37 -17.10
N THR A 68 13.57 -6.96 -16.52
CA THR A 68 13.49 -7.77 -15.30
C THR A 68 13.10 -6.95 -14.07
N SER A 69 13.51 -5.68 -14.00
CA SER A 69 13.07 -4.79 -12.91
C SER A 69 11.56 -4.57 -12.92
N PHE A 70 10.94 -4.58 -14.11
CA PHE A 70 9.49 -4.51 -14.30
C PHE A 70 8.76 -5.83 -14.02
N GLN A 71 9.46 -6.97 -13.93
CA GLN A 71 8.84 -8.24 -13.50
C GLN A 71 8.54 -8.23 -11.99
N GLU A 72 9.42 -7.63 -11.18
CA GLU A 72 9.35 -7.67 -9.72
C GLU A 72 8.42 -6.60 -9.14
N GLN A 73 8.35 -5.44 -9.80
CA GLN A 73 7.55 -4.29 -9.36
C GLN A 73 6.03 -4.57 -9.26
N PRO A 74 5.38 -5.27 -10.21
CA PRO A 74 4.00 -5.72 -10.05
C PRO A 74 3.81 -6.61 -8.82
N ALA A 75 4.74 -7.54 -8.55
CA ALA A 75 4.65 -8.40 -7.38
C ALA A 75 4.69 -7.61 -6.06
N TRP A 76 5.42 -6.50 -6.02
CA TRP A 76 5.40 -5.59 -4.87
C TRP A 76 4.04 -4.93 -4.64
N GLU A 77 3.35 -4.49 -5.70
CA GLU A 77 1.99 -3.93 -5.59
C GLU A 77 0.99 -4.99 -5.10
N VAL A 78 1.09 -6.21 -5.64
CA VAL A 78 0.28 -7.35 -5.16
C VAL A 78 0.50 -7.57 -3.68
N ALA A 79 1.75 -7.64 -3.24
CA ALA A 79 2.10 -7.87 -1.84
C ALA A 79 1.61 -6.75 -0.92
N ALA A 80 1.79 -5.48 -1.33
CA ALA A 80 1.36 -4.32 -0.55
C ALA A 80 -0.16 -4.28 -0.37
N ARG A 81 -0.91 -4.51 -1.47
CA ARG A 81 -2.37 -4.54 -1.43
C ARG A 81 -2.90 -5.73 -0.62
N ALA A 82 -2.24 -6.88 -0.72
CA ALA A 82 -2.57 -8.03 0.12
C ALA A 82 -2.35 -7.74 1.61
N ALA A 83 -1.26 -7.04 1.96
CA ALA A 83 -0.97 -6.64 3.34
C ALA A 83 -2.05 -5.69 3.89
N VAL A 84 -2.52 -4.71 3.10
CA VAL A 84 -3.61 -3.81 3.53
C VAL A 84 -4.89 -4.61 3.75
N ARG A 85 -5.21 -5.54 2.84
CA ARG A 85 -6.39 -6.41 2.95
C ARG A 85 -6.36 -7.32 4.17
N ALA A 86 -5.18 -7.80 4.57
CA ALA A 86 -5.03 -8.58 5.81
C ALA A 86 -5.40 -7.76 7.07
N GLY A 87 -5.25 -6.43 7.00
CA GLY A 87 -5.63 -5.49 8.06
C GLY A 87 -7.13 -5.20 8.18
N ARG A 88 -7.98 -5.76 7.32
CA ARG A 88 -9.44 -5.47 7.30
C ARG A 88 -10.10 -5.45 8.68
N PRO A 89 -9.89 -6.43 9.59
CA PRO A 89 -10.57 -6.44 10.89
C PRO A 89 -10.27 -5.19 11.76
N ILE A 90 -9.04 -4.65 11.66
CA ILE A 90 -8.65 -3.43 12.37
C ILE A 90 -9.43 -2.24 11.82
N ILE A 91 -9.53 -2.15 10.49
CA ILE A 91 -10.23 -1.07 9.77
C ILE A 91 -11.75 -1.14 10.05
N GLU A 92 -12.35 -2.33 10.12
CA GLU A 92 -13.75 -2.53 10.50
C GLU A 92 -14.05 -2.04 11.92
N GLY A 93 -13.12 -2.26 12.86
CA GLY A 93 -13.19 -1.71 14.21
C GLY A 93 -13.22 -0.19 14.21
N LEU A 94 -12.36 0.44 13.42
CA LEU A 94 -12.27 1.91 13.28
C LEU A 94 -13.49 2.51 12.57
N ALA A 95 -14.08 1.80 11.61
CA ALA A 95 -15.34 2.20 10.97
C ALA A 95 -16.52 2.27 11.95
N SER A 96 -16.39 1.64 13.12
CA SER A 96 -17.34 1.69 14.24
C SER A 96 -16.94 2.71 15.31
N SER A 97 -15.89 3.51 15.08
CA SER A 97 -15.44 4.55 16.01
C SER A 97 -16.51 5.62 16.24
N VAL A 98 -16.52 6.17 17.46
CA VAL A 98 -17.37 7.33 17.82
C VAL A 98 -16.81 8.64 17.26
N ARG A 99 -15.54 8.64 16.83
CA ARG A 99 -14.87 9.79 16.21
C ARG A 99 -15.22 9.81 14.71
N PRO A 100 -15.99 10.80 14.23
CA PRO A 100 -16.48 10.82 12.86
C PRO A 100 -15.36 10.79 11.82
N GLU A 101 -14.26 11.52 12.07
CA GLU A 101 -13.12 11.60 11.18
C GLU A 101 -12.41 10.24 11.01
N GLU A 102 -12.33 9.45 12.07
CA GLU A 102 -11.75 8.10 12.00
C GLU A 102 -12.70 7.15 11.27
N ALA A 103 -14.00 7.21 11.61
CA ALA A 103 -14.99 6.32 11.07
C ALA A 103 -15.25 6.56 9.57
N GLU A 104 -15.23 7.81 9.12
CA GLU A 104 -15.39 8.18 7.71
C GLU A 104 -14.21 7.70 6.86
N ALA A 105 -12.98 7.95 7.30
CA ALA A 105 -11.77 7.49 6.61
C ALA A 105 -11.72 5.95 6.54
N ALA A 106 -12.05 5.26 7.64
CA ALA A 106 -12.10 3.79 7.66
C ALA A 106 -13.16 3.22 6.71
N ARG A 107 -14.34 3.85 6.62
CA ARG A 107 -15.39 3.44 5.67
C ARG A 107 -15.00 3.71 4.22
N SER A 108 -14.30 4.82 3.95
CA SER A 108 -13.74 5.10 2.61
C SER A 108 -12.78 3.99 2.20
N LEU A 109 -11.83 3.66 3.07
CA LEU A 109 -10.87 2.59 2.83
C LEU A 109 -11.56 1.23 2.61
N LEU A 110 -12.54 0.85 3.43
CA LEU A 110 -13.28 -0.41 3.25
C LEU A 110 -13.99 -0.48 1.90
N ARG A 111 -14.65 0.61 1.50
CA ARG A 111 -15.26 0.72 0.16
C ARG A 111 -14.21 0.53 -0.93
N THR A 112 -13.07 1.22 -0.82
CA THR A 112 -11.96 1.04 -1.77
C THR A 112 -11.47 -0.41 -1.80
N MET A 113 -11.36 -1.08 -0.66
CA MET A 113 -10.95 -2.49 -0.60
C MET A 113 -11.94 -3.42 -1.32
N ASP A 114 -13.24 -3.11 -1.25
CA ASP A 114 -14.33 -3.85 -1.89
C ASP A 114 -14.44 -3.56 -3.40
N GLU A 115 -14.26 -2.29 -3.80
CA GLU A 115 -14.41 -1.82 -5.17
C GLU A 115 -13.17 -2.02 -6.03
N ALA A 116 -11.98 -2.06 -5.43
CA ALA A 116 -10.74 -2.14 -6.17
C ALA A 116 -10.70 -3.43 -7.01
N ALA A 117 -10.60 -3.26 -8.33
CA ALA A 117 -10.55 -4.33 -9.31
C ALA A 117 -9.33 -5.23 -9.08
N PRO A 118 -9.38 -6.53 -9.43
CA PRO A 118 -8.16 -7.35 -9.48
C PRO A 118 -7.16 -6.73 -10.44
N PHE A 119 -5.87 -6.95 -10.21
CA PHE A 119 -4.84 -6.51 -11.14
C PHE A 119 -5.11 -7.10 -12.53
N PRO A 120 -4.90 -6.33 -13.62
CA PRO A 120 -5.02 -6.87 -14.96
C PRO A 120 -4.02 -8.02 -15.17
N GLU A 121 -4.44 -9.06 -15.89
CA GLU A 121 -3.52 -10.14 -16.27
C GLU A 121 -2.40 -9.56 -17.15
N LEU A 122 -1.16 -9.79 -16.73
CA LEU A 122 0.06 -9.35 -17.41
C LEU A 122 0.48 -10.33 -18.51
#